data_AF-A0A950ZJ48-F1
#
_entry.id   AF-A0A950ZJ48-F1
#
_cell.length_a   1.000
_cell.length_b   1.000
_cell.length_c   1.000
_cell.angle_alpha   90.00
_cell.angle_beta   90.00
_cell.angle_gamma   90.00
#
_symmetry.space_group_name_H-M   'P 1'
#
loop_
_entity.id
_entity.type
_entity.pdbx_description
1 polymer ?
#
loop_
_entity_poly.entity_id
_entity_poly.type
_entity_poly.pdbx_seq_one_letter_code
_entity_poly.pdbx_strand_id
1 'polypeptide(L)'
;MSRGLAMRIAHAPDDHRERMRLAQLLVDDLDDVAALPHCRVSVADRAQAHQHDGRRLQSKTYGYYQCDFRDGEVANARIRIYHRTAVRQQVISPKVFLNTVLHEWTHHFDFAGLGLDRSPHTAGFYARLRALAEALEVGFVLPPEQELVTHLSPAG
;
A
#
# COMPACT_ATOMS: atom_id res chain seq x y z
N MET A 1 -0.98 -3.77 -18.79
CA MET A 1 -2.35 -4.14 -18.32
C MET A 1 -2.67 -3.44 -17.00
N SER A 2 -1.68 -3.30 -16.12
CA SER A 2 -1.67 -2.65 -14.79
C SER A 2 -2.43 -1.32 -14.69
N ARG A 3 -2.18 -0.33 -15.58
CA ARG A 3 -2.91 0.96 -15.58
C ARG A 3 -4.43 0.76 -15.65
N GLY A 4 -4.91 -0.13 -16.51
CA GLY A 4 -6.34 -0.42 -16.66
C GLY A 4 -6.94 -1.03 -15.39
N LEU A 5 -6.18 -1.88 -14.69
CA LEU A 5 -6.58 -2.47 -13.41
C LEU A 5 -6.61 -1.43 -12.29
N ALA A 6 -5.60 -0.55 -12.21
CA ALA A 6 -5.57 0.55 -11.25
C ALA A 6 -6.79 1.47 -11.42
N MET A 7 -7.15 1.83 -12.66
CA MET A 7 -8.35 2.63 -12.94
C MET A 7 -9.65 1.91 -12.56
N ARG A 8 -9.74 0.60 -12.79
CA ARG A 8 -10.91 -0.20 -12.34
C ARG A 8 -11.04 -0.20 -10.83
N ILE A 9 -9.93 -0.31 -10.09
CA ILE A 9 -9.94 -0.19 -8.62
C ILE A 9 -10.42 1.20 -8.19
N ALA A 10 -9.91 2.27 -8.83
CA ALA A 10 -10.27 3.65 -8.51
C ALA A 10 -11.77 3.97 -8.71
N HIS A 11 -12.48 3.14 -9.48
CA HIS A 11 -13.93 3.24 -9.72
C HIS A 11 -14.71 2.02 -9.18
N ALA A 12 -14.07 1.14 -8.40
CA ALA A 12 -14.69 -0.08 -7.91
C ALA A 12 -15.81 0.23 -6.89
N PRO A 13 -16.88 -0.58 -6.87
CA PRO A 13 -17.93 -0.46 -5.86
C PRO A 13 -17.39 -0.70 -4.44
N ASP A 14 -18.23 -0.43 -3.44
CA ASP A 14 -17.95 -0.68 -2.02
C ASP A 14 -18.08 -2.17 -1.65
N ASP A 15 -17.56 -3.07 -2.50
CA ASP A 15 -17.53 -4.52 -2.26
C ASP A 15 -16.10 -5.02 -2.05
N HIS A 16 -15.85 -5.63 -0.89
CA HIS A 16 -14.50 -6.07 -0.51
C HIS A 16 -13.98 -7.22 -1.38
N ARG A 17 -14.85 -8.08 -1.92
CA ARG A 17 -14.46 -9.24 -2.73
C ARG A 17 -14.02 -8.81 -4.11
N GLU A 18 -14.76 -7.89 -4.73
CA GLU A 18 -14.39 -7.32 -6.02
C GLU A 18 -13.11 -6.50 -5.91
N ARG A 19 -12.96 -5.70 -4.83
CA ARG A 19 -11.71 -4.99 -4.57
C ARG A 19 -10.53 -5.94 -4.34
N MET A 20 -10.73 -7.05 -3.63
CA MET A 20 -9.71 -8.09 -3.47
C MET A 20 -9.31 -8.69 -4.81
N ARG A 21 -10.29 -9.06 -5.65
CA ARG A 21 -10.06 -9.65 -6.96
C ARG A 21 -9.28 -8.69 -7.87
N LEU A 22 -9.70 -7.42 -7.94
CA LEU A 22 -9.01 -6.41 -8.74
C LEU A 22 -7.61 -6.09 -8.21
N ALA A 23 -7.44 -6.02 -6.89
CA ALA A 23 -6.13 -5.81 -6.27
C ALA A 23 -5.18 -6.98 -6.52
N GLN A 24 -5.65 -8.23 -6.43
CA GLN A 24 -4.83 -9.40 -6.76
C GLN A 24 -4.36 -9.33 -8.22
N LEU A 25 -5.27 -9.06 -9.17
CA LEU A 25 -4.89 -8.93 -10.58
C LEU A 25 -3.87 -7.80 -10.82
N LEU A 26 -4.00 -6.68 -10.12
CA LEU A 26 -3.04 -5.59 -10.22
C LEU A 26 -1.68 -6.01 -9.66
N VAL A 27 -1.65 -6.64 -8.49
CA VAL A 27 -0.41 -7.11 -7.85
C VAL A 27 0.26 -8.19 -8.69
N ASP A 28 -0.48 -9.16 -9.21
CA ASP A 28 0.06 -10.20 -10.10
C ASP A 28 0.74 -9.58 -11.34
N ASP A 29 0.09 -8.62 -12.00
CA ASP A 29 0.65 -7.96 -13.19
C ASP A 29 1.88 -7.09 -12.84
N LEU A 30 1.90 -6.47 -11.66
CA LEU A 30 3.06 -5.72 -11.18
C LEU A 30 4.23 -6.65 -10.82
N ASP A 31 3.95 -7.78 -10.16
CA ASP A 31 4.95 -8.79 -9.82
C ASP A 31 5.54 -9.38 -11.11
N ASP A 32 4.72 -9.72 -12.10
CA ASP A 32 5.16 -10.24 -13.39
C ASP A 32 6.05 -9.23 -14.15
N VAL A 33 5.65 -7.95 -14.20
CA VAL A 33 6.42 -6.89 -14.87
C VAL A 33 7.76 -6.62 -14.16
N ALA A 34 7.79 -6.70 -12.84
CA ALA A 34 8.99 -6.49 -12.03
C ALA A 34 9.81 -7.78 -11.81
N ALA A 35 9.37 -8.91 -12.37
CA ALA A 35 9.95 -10.24 -12.16
C ALA A 35 10.11 -10.62 -10.67
N LEU A 36 9.08 -10.34 -9.86
CA LEU A 36 9.03 -10.62 -8.43
C LEU A 36 8.31 -11.95 -8.14
N PRO A 37 8.60 -12.61 -7.00
CA PRO A 37 7.78 -13.70 -6.51
C PRO A 37 6.35 -13.23 -6.18
N HIS A 38 5.35 -14.02 -6.53
CA HIS A 38 3.94 -13.64 -6.36
C HIS A 38 3.56 -13.25 -4.93
N CYS A 39 2.84 -12.14 -4.80
CA CYS A 39 2.33 -11.62 -3.54
C CYS A 39 0.80 -11.78 -3.42
N ARG A 40 0.33 -12.45 -2.36
CA ARG A 40 -1.11 -12.69 -2.16
C ARG A 40 -1.80 -11.51 -1.51
N VAL A 41 -2.91 -11.05 -2.09
CA VAL A 41 -3.75 -9.99 -1.54
C VAL A 41 -4.95 -10.56 -0.77
N SER A 42 -5.26 -9.96 0.37
CA SER A 42 -6.44 -10.29 1.17
C SER A 42 -7.12 -9.03 1.71
N VAL A 43 -8.43 -8.90 1.50
CA VAL A 43 -9.22 -7.74 1.96
C VAL A 43 -10.19 -8.18 3.05
N ALA A 44 -10.05 -7.62 4.25
CA ALA A 44 -10.97 -7.83 5.37
C ALA A 44 -12.14 -6.83 5.28
N ASP A 45 -13.38 -7.31 5.29
CA ASP A 45 -14.54 -6.43 5.53
C ASP A 45 -14.71 -6.09 7.02
N ARG A 46 -13.68 -5.47 7.57
CA ARG A 46 -13.64 -4.96 8.95
C ARG A 46 -12.59 -3.87 9.05
N ALA A 47 -12.70 -3.05 10.08
CA ALA A 47 -11.60 -2.17 10.42
C ALA A 47 -10.45 -2.98 11.04
N GLN A 48 -9.27 -2.37 11.05
CA GLN A 48 -8.21 -2.80 11.94
C GLN A 48 -8.70 -2.68 13.40
N ALA A 49 -8.16 -3.50 14.31
CA ALA A 49 -8.39 -3.29 15.73
C ALA A 49 -7.49 -2.14 16.21
N HIS A 50 -8.03 -1.19 16.97
CA HIS A 50 -7.23 -0.15 17.61
C HIS A 50 -7.47 -0.21 19.13
N GLN A 51 -6.39 -0.13 19.90
CA GLN A 51 -6.46 0.34 21.29
C GLN A 51 -6.31 1.86 21.27
N HIS A 52 -7.22 2.55 21.96
CA HIS A 52 -7.26 4.01 22.01
C HIS A 52 -6.34 4.50 23.13
N ASP A 53 -5.25 5.20 22.80
CA ASP A 53 -4.38 5.85 23.79
C ASP A 53 -4.34 7.38 23.65
N GLY A 54 -5.51 8.01 23.42
CA GLY A 54 -5.75 9.44 23.64
C GLY A 54 -4.90 10.44 22.84
N ARG A 55 -3.98 9.99 21.98
CA ARG A 55 -3.10 10.81 21.17
C ARG A 55 -3.25 10.40 19.72
N ARG A 56 -3.52 11.41 18.88
CA ARG A 56 -3.47 11.45 17.41
C ARG A 56 -3.05 10.11 16.77
N LEU A 57 -3.98 9.50 16.03
CA LEU A 57 -3.78 8.25 15.28
C LEU A 57 -2.52 8.37 14.40
N GLN A 58 -1.39 7.85 14.91
CA GLN A 58 -0.11 7.82 14.21
C GLN A 58 -0.22 6.72 13.15
N SER A 59 -0.31 7.12 11.88
CA SER A 59 -0.55 6.27 10.71
C SER A 59 -1.91 5.56 10.69
N LYS A 60 -2.81 6.02 9.82
CA LYS A 60 -4.02 5.29 9.40
C LYS A 60 -3.61 4.14 8.46
N THR A 61 -2.82 3.18 8.93
CA THR A 61 -2.45 2.06 8.06
C THR A 61 -3.72 1.25 7.81
N TYR A 62 -4.22 1.27 6.58
CA TYR A 62 -5.36 0.46 6.16
C TYR A 62 -4.91 -0.90 5.66
N GLY A 63 -3.62 -1.23 5.78
CA GLY A 63 -3.07 -2.50 5.37
C GLY A 63 -1.72 -2.76 6.01
N TYR A 64 -1.15 -3.90 5.64
CA TYR A 64 0.23 -4.26 5.94
C TYR A 64 0.72 -5.30 4.94
N TYR A 65 2.01 -5.23 4.65
CA TYR A 65 2.79 -6.26 3.98
C TYR A 65 3.46 -7.19 5.00
N GLN A 66 3.52 -8.49 4.67
CA GLN A 66 4.27 -9.50 5.42
C GLN A 66 4.94 -10.45 4.44
N CYS A 67 6.16 -10.87 4.77
CA CYS A 67 6.85 -11.93 4.04
C CYS A 67 7.69 -12.82 4.95
N ASP A 68 7.96 -14.02 4.44
CA ASP A 68 8.91 -14.97 5.02
C ASP A 68 10.08 -15.15 4.06
N PHE A 69 11.27 -15.37 4.61
CA PHE A 69 12.50 -15.57 3.85
C PHE A 69 12.92 -17.04 3.86
N ARG A 70 13.47 -17.51 2.73
CA ARG A 70 14.17 -18.79 2.61
C ARG A 70 15.43 -18.55 1.80
N ASP A 71 16.58 -18.99 2.33
CA ASP A 71 17.88 -18.85 1.68
C ASP A 71 18.22 -17.40 1.27
N GLY A 72 17.77 -16.42 2.06
CA GLY A 72 17.99 -15.00 1.81
C GLY A 72 17.00 -14.34 0.85
N GLU A 73 16.07 -15.10 0.27
CA GLU A 73 15.08 -14.61 -0.70
C GLU A 73 13.66 -14.66 -0.13
N VAL A 74 12.76 -13.82 -0.67
CA VAL A 74 11.35 -13.82 -0.29
C VAL A 74 10.68 -15.10 -0.81
N ALA A 75 10.25 -15.97 0.11
CA ALA A 75 9.64 -17.26 -0.22
C ALA A 75 8.11 -17.21 -0.22
N ASN A 76 7.53 -16.38 0.65
CA ASN A 76 6.09 -16.14 0.72
C ASN A 76 5.86 -14.66 1.00
N ALA A 77 4.89 -14.06 0.32
CA ALA A 77 4.54 -12.66 0.46
C ALA A 77 3.01 -12.49 0.52
N ARG A 78 2.55 -11.58 1.38
CA ARG A 78 1.14 -11.23 1.49
C ARG A 78 0.91 -9.75 1.77
N ILE A 79 -0.13 -9.21 1.16
CA ILE A 79 -0.73 -7.92 1.47
C ILE A 79 -2.09 -8.17 2.14
N ARG A 80 -2.30 -7.53 3.28
CA ARG A 80 -3.60 -7.48 3.96
C ARG A 80 -4.12 -6.06 3.93
N ILE A 81 -5.39 -5.88 3.59
CA ILE A 81 -6.08 -4.58 3.62
C ILE A 81 -7.34 -4.68 4.48
N TYR A 82 -7.58 -3.67 5.30
CA TYR A 82 -8.80 -3.45 6.07
C TYR A 82 -9.72 -2.53 5.28
N HIS A 83 -10.89 -3.04 4.91
CA HIS A 83 -11.83 -2.34 4.03
C HIS A 83 -12.59 -1.22 4.73
N ARG A 84 -12.55 -1.16 6.07
CA ARG A 84 -13.29 -0.18 6.86
C ARG A 84 -12.39 0.73 7.68
N THR A 85 -12.85 1.96 7.82
CA THR A 85 -12.22 2.98 8.65
C THR A 85 -12.25 2.62 10.12
N ALA A 86 -11.15 2.99 10.78
CA ALA A 86 -10.87 2.65 12.15
C ALA A 86 -11.98 2.98 13.15
N VAL A 87 -12.46 4.22 13.07
CA VAL A 87 -13.36 4.84 14.06
C VAL A 87 -14.81 4.67 13.63
N ARG A 88 -15.13 5.03 12.37
CA ARG A 88 -16.52 5.08 11.89
C ARG A 88 -17.00 3.78 11.25
N GLN A 89 -16.13 2.78 11.08
CA GLN A 89 -16.44 1.52 10.38
C GLN A 89 -17.02 1.70 8.96
N GLN A 90 -16.80 2.87 8.36
CA GLN A 90 -17.19 3.19 6.97
C GLN A 90 -16.22 2.54 5.99
N VAL A 91 -16.72 2.06 4.85
CA VAL A 91 -15.88 1.57 3.77
C VAL A 91 -14.89 2.67 3.33
N ILE A 92 -13.61 2.32 3.19
CA ILE A 92 -12.59 3.27 2.71
C ILE A 92 -12.87 3.63 1.25
N SER A 93 -12.54 4.85 0.83
CA SER A 93 -12.75 5.25 -0.56
C SER A 93 -11.91 4.40 -1.52
N PRO A 94 -12.32 4.25 -2.79
CA PRO A 94 -11.51 3.56 -3.81
C PRO A 94 -10.07 4.11 -3.93
N LYS A 95 -9.90 5.43 -3.82
CA LYS A 95 -8.58 6.10 -3.84
C LYS A 95 -7.72 5.68 -2.65
N VAL A 96 -8.28 5.67 -1.44
CA VAL A 96 -7.57 5.23 -0.23
C VAL A 96 -7.19 3.76 -0.35
N PHE A 97 -8.12 2.91 -0.83
CA PHE A 97 -7.85 1.50 -1.06
C PHE A 97 -6.70 1.28 -2.06
N LEU A 98 -6.73 1.95 -3.22
CA LEU A 98 -5.66 1.86 -4.21
C LEU A 98 -4.32 2.34 -3.63
N ASN A 99 -4.30 3.44 -2.88
CA ASN A 99 -3.08 3.92 -2.23
C ASN A 99 -2.49 2.89 -1.27
N THR A 100 -3.35 2.23 -0.49
CA THR A 100 -2.92 1.17 0.40
C THR A 100 -2.34 0.00 -0.39
N VAL A 101 -2.96 -0.45 -1.48
CA VAL A 101 -2.39 -1.52 -2.34
C VAL A 101 -1.00 -1.14 -2.84
N LEU A 102 -0.84 0.05 -3.43
CA LEU A 102 0.44 0.48 -4.00
C LEU A 102 1.52 0.68 -2.94
N HIS A 103 1.14 1.16 -1.76
CA HIS A 103 2.03 1.31 -0.62
C HIS A 103 2.57 -0.04 -0.15
N GLU A 104 1.69 -1.01 0.10
CA GLU A 104 2.11 -2.34 0.55
C GLU A 104 2.86 -3.11 -0.55
N TRP A 105 2.54 -2.88 -1.83
CA TRP A 105 3.33 -3.44 -2.94
C TRP A 105 4.73 -2.81 -3.03
N THR A 106 4.87 -1.52 -2.69
CA THR A 106 6.20 -0.89 -2.63
C THR A 106 7.07 -1.54 -1.54
N HIS A 107 6.48 -1.93 -0.40
CA HIS A 107 7.19 -2.77 0.58
C HIS A 107 7.59 -4.12 -0.02
N HIS A 108 6.69 -4.78 -0.77
CA HIS A 108 7.04 -6.02 -1.45
C HIS A 108 8.24 -5.86 -2.41
N PHE A 109 8.23 -4.83 -3.24
CA PHE A 109 9.33 -4.51 -4.15
C PHE A 109 10.64 -4.24 -3.40
N ASP A 110 10.60 -3.54 -2.26
CA ASP A 110 11.79 -3.27 -1.44
C ASP A 110 12.45 -4.56 -0.93
N PHE A 111 11.65 -5.52 -0.48
CA PHE A 111 12.19 -6.79 0.02
C PHE A 111 12.58 -7.75 -1.11
N ALA A 112 11.71 -7.94 -2.09
CA ALA A 112 11.87 -8.96 -3.12
C ALA A 112 12.68 -8.50 -4.34
N GLY A 113 12.56 -7.21 -4.71
CA GLY A 113 13.25 -6.65 -5.88
C GLY A 113 14.58 -5.99 -5.52
N LEU A 114 14.64 -5.27 -4.40
CA LEU A 114 15.86 -4.58 -3.96
C LEU A 114 16.68 -5.34 -2.91
N GLY A 115 16.13 -6.40 -2.31
CA GLY A 115 16.82 -7.17 -1.27
C GLY A 115 17.08 -6.40 0.01
N LEU A 116 16.25 -5.41 0.33
CA LEU A 116 16.45 -4.59 1.54
C LEU A 116 16.05 -5.36 2.80
N ASP A 117 16.87 -5.30 3.85
CA ASP A 117 16.54 -5.90 5.16
C ASP A 117 15.37 -5.19 5.87
N ARG A 118 15.14 -3.92 5.51
CA ARG A 118 14.09 -3.07 6.08
C ARG A 118 13.54 -2.13 5.02
N SER A 119 12.26 -1.81 5.15
CA SER A 119 11.58 -0.83 4.29
C SER A 119 10.93 0.29 5.13
N PRO A 120 11.71 1.19 5.75
CA PRO A 120 11.16 2.34 6.46
C PRO A 120 10.63 3.40 5.47
N HIS A 121 9.59 4.14 5.88
CA HIS A 121 8.96 5.23 5.12
C HIS A 121 9.86 6.48 4.99
N THR A 122 10.97 6.32 4.29
CA THR A 122 11.96 7.36 4.00
C THR A 122 11.61 8.11 2.71
N ALA A 123 12.34 9.21 2.44
CA ALA A 123 12.23 9.91 1.15
C ALA A 123 12.41 8.97 -0.06
N GLY A 124 13.30 7.96 0.05
CA GLY A 124 13.51 6.95 -1.00
C GLY A 124 12.31 6.02 -1.19
N PHE A 125 11.67 5.57 -0.10
CA PHE A 125 10.43 4.79 -0.18
C PHE A 125 9.34 5.59 -0.91
N TYR A 126 9.12 6.84 -0.49
CA TYR A 126 8.11 7.69 -1.11
C TYR A 126 8.44 8.04 -2.57
N ALA A 127 9.71 8.13 -2.95
CA ALA A 127 10.11 8.32 -4.34
C ALA A 127 9.72 7.12 -5.21
N ARG A 128 9.91 5.88 -4.73
CA ARG A 128 9.47 4.67 -5.44
C ARG A 128 7.96 4.58 -5.54
N LEU A 129 7.24 4.87 -4.46
CA LEU A 129 5.78 4.90 -4.47
C LEU A 129 5.24 5.94 -5.47
N ARG A 130 5.85 7.13 -5.54
CA ARG A 130 5.51 8.15 -6.56
C ARG A 130 5.77 7.66 -7.97
N ALA A 131 6.96 7.11 -8.23
CA ALA A 131 7.31 6.57 -9.54
C ALA A 131 6.32 5.47 -9.98
N LEU A 132 5.90 4.59 -9.06
CA LEU A 132 4.88 3.58 -9.33
C LEU A 132 3.52 4.22 -9.67
N ALA A 133 3.08 5.21 -8.89
CA ALA A 133 1.82 5.90 -9.14
C ALA A 133 1.82 6.66 -10.47
N GLU A 134 2.94 7.28 -10.84
CA GLU A 134 3.16 7.95 -12.13
C GLU A 134 3.12 6.95 -13.29
N ALA A 135 3.83 5.82 -13.18
CA ALA A 135 3.83 4.75 -14.19
C ALA A 135 2.44 4.16 -14.42
N LEU A 136 1.59 4.16 -13.39
CA LEU A 136 0.19 3.75 -13.46
C LEU A 136 -0.78 4.88 -13.84
N GLU A 137 -0.28 6.10 -14.04
CA GLU A 137 -1.06 7.32 -14.29
C GLU A 137 -2.15 7.59 -13.22
N VAL A 138 -1.85 7.25 -11.96
CA VAL A 138 -2.74 7.44 -10.80
C VAL A 138 -2.10 8.35 -9.74
N GLY A 139 -1.40 9.39 -10.15
CA GLY A 139 -0.72 10.35 -9.24
C GLY A 139 -1.62 11.02 -8.19
N PHE A 140 -2.96 10.94 -8.33
CA PHE A 140 -3.93 11.40 -7.33
C PHE A 140 -4.03 10.52 -6.09
N VAL A 141 -3.35 9.38 -6.07
CA VAL A 141 -3.42 8.35 -5.01
C VAL A 141 -2.48 8.64 -3.84
N LEU A 142 -1.49 9.53 -4.02
CA LEU A 142 -0.50 9.89 -3.01
C LEU A 142 -1.12 10.69 -1.84
N PRO A 143 -0.61 10.57 -0.60
CA PRO A 143 -1.00 11.47 0.48
C PRO A 143 -0.60 12.92 0.17
N PRO A 144 -1.29 13.94 0.72
CA PRO A 144 -0.92 15.34 0.52
C PRO A 144 0.52 15.56 1.00
N GLU A 145 1.26 16.46 0.35
CA GLU A 145 2.67 16.88 0.58
C GLU A 145 3.08 17.26 2.02
N GLN A 146 2.28 16.95 3.04
CA GLN A 146 2.51 17.37 4.41
C GLN A 146 3.43 16.40 5.17
N GLU A 147 4.68 16.28 4.73
CA GLU A 147 5.82 15.88 5.59
C GLU A 147 7.20 16.23 4.98
N LEU A 148 7.25 17.18 4.04
CA LEU A 148 8.50 17.82 3.59
C LEU A 148 8.70 19.24 4.15
N VAL A 149 7.74 19.74 4.93
CA VAL A 149 7.81 21.06 5.58
C VAL A 149 7.64 20.88 7.09
N THR A 150 8.62 20.29 7.76
CA THR A 150 8.73 20.42 9.24
C THR A 150 10.13 20.17 9.80
N HIS A 151 11.22 20.46 9.08
CA HIS A 151 12.56 20.52 9.70
C HIS A 151 13.49 21.61 9.12
N LEU A 152 12.94 22.78 8.76
CA LEU A 152 13.76 24.00 8.63
C LEU A 152 13.29 25.06 9.62
N SER A 153 13.68 24.86 10.87
CA SER A 153 14.09 25.87 11.86
C SER A 153 14.52 25.11 13.12
N PRO A 154 15.65 25.46 13.77
CA PRO A 154 15.93 26.84 14.16
C PRO A 154 17.39 27.29 13.98
N ALA A 155 17.57 28.60 13.86
CA ALA A 155 18.54 29.30 14.70
C ALA A 155 18.03 30.73 14.86
N GLY A 156 17.80 31.14 16.11
CA GLY A 156 17.76 32.55 16.47
C GLY A 156 19.15 33.16 16.41
#